data_AF-A0A1G7VKS2-F1
#
_entry.id   AF-A0A1G7VKS2-F1
#
_cell.length_a   1.000
_cell.length_b   1.000
_cell.length_c   1.000
_cell.angle_alpha   90.00
_cell.angle_beta   90.00
_cell.angle_gamma   90.00
#
_symmetry.space_group_name_H-M   'P 1'
#
loop_
_entity.id
_entity.type
_entity.pdbx_description
1 polymer ?
#
loop_
_entity_poly.entity_id
_entity_poly.type
_entity_poly.pdbx_seq_one_letter_code
_entity_poly.pdbx_strand_id
1 'polypeptide(L)'
;MTIDELTLEVLADRALSQFDSKKLVTWAVNVLELGYENENLFILAGLDFDSTEEREYYFWKTITDLKLNVAKTEDELFEKYALAIINSAIDKKISIEYAFQQMNKIISASRFDSKYIAFYEINEDLEYLKYENKTIYNSGLTIENANELIFEEFRIFAIMEDLKIPQELRNKCYCERCKKLDILIIRDKFQLRRPFRYRVWACSTCGSTKFKYNNDHEVKWLIIDEYKKSRLNT
;
A
#
# COMPACT_ATOMS: atom_id res chain seq x y z
N MET A 1 -8.92 -4.26 -20.29
CA MET A 1 -8.97 -3.17 -19.31
C MET A 1 -10.36 -2.56 -19.38
N THR A 2 -11.01 -2.30 -18.26
CA THR A 2 -12.34 -1.68 -18.21
C THR A 2 -12.23 -0.15 -18.12
N ILE A 3 -13.33 0.56 -18.37
CA ILE A 3 -13.37 2.02 -18.20
C ILE A 3 -13.08 2.43 -16.75
N ASP A 4 -13.54 1.65 -15.77
CA ASP A 4 -13.30 1.91 -14.35
C ASP A 4 -11.81 1.76 -14.00
N GLU A 5 -11.14 0.73 -14.53
CA GLU A 5 -9.70 0.53 -14.36
C GLU A 5 -8.88 1.68 -14.96
N LEU A 6 -9.19 2.08 -16.20
CA LEU A 6 -8.53 3.21 -16.87
C LEU A 6 -8.72 4.52 -16.10
N THR A 7 -9.94 4.75 -15.62
CA THR A 7 -10.30 5.95 -14.86
C THR A 7 -9.60 5.97 -13.50
N LEU A 8 -9.52 4.82 -12.83
CA LEU A 8 -8.80 4.69 -11.57
C LEU A 8 -7.31 5.00 -11.75
N GLU A 9 -6.68 4.47 -12.81
CA GLU A 9 -5.26 4.68 -13.08
C GLU A 9 -4.93 6.16 -13.36
N VAL A 10 -5.70 6.83 -14.23
CA VAL A 10 -5.43 8.24 -14.56
C VAL A 10 -5.68 9.17 -13.38
N LEU A 11 -6.70 8.89 -12.56
CA LEU A 11 -6.95 9.65 -11.34
C LEU A 11 -5.87 9.44 -10.29
N ALA A 12 -5.41 8.19 -10.12
CA ALA A 12 -4.32 7.90 -9.19
C ALA A 12 -3.03 8.58 -9.64
N ASP A 13 -2.64 8.47 -10.90
CA ASP A 13 -1.44 9.13 -11.42
C ASP A 13 -1.50 10.66 -11.23
N ARG A 14 -2.69 11.25 -11.39
CA ARG A 14 -2.95 12.66 -11.09
C ARG A 14 -2.72 13.03 -9.63
N ALA A 15 -3.03 12.13 -8.69
CA ALA A 15 -2.85 12.35 -7.26
C ALA A 15 -1.42 12.04 -6.76
N LEU A 16 -0.66 11.20 -7.47
CA LEU A 16 0.61 10.65 -6.96
C LEU A 16 1.86 11.51 -7.25
N SER A 17 1.86 12.38 -8.26
CA SER A 17 3.06 13.14 -8.65
C SER A 17 2.77 14.36 -9.55
N GLN A 18 3.81 14.93 -10.17
CA GLN A 18 3.65 15.94 -11.23
C GLN A 18 2.89 15.31 -12.41
N PHE A 19 1.58 15.57 -12.45
CA PHE A 19 0.69 15.00 -13.44
C PHE A 19 0.88 15.65 -14.81
N ASP A 20 1.11 14.83 -15.83
CA ASP A 20 1.04 15.26 -17.23
C ASP A 20 -0.41 15.15 -17.71
N SER A 21 -1.06 16.30 -17.91
CA SER A 21 -2.45 16.38 -18.35
C SER A 21 -2.71 15.72 -19.71
N LYS A 22 -1.68 15.46 -20.53
CA LYS A 22 -1.82 14.67 -21.76
C LYS A 22 -2.28 13.24 -21.51
N LYS A 23 -2.06 12.70 -20.32
CA LYS A 23 -2.60 11.38 -19.94
C LYS A 23 -4.14 11.36 -19.93
N LEU A 24 -4.80 12.51 -19.76
CA LEU A 24 -6.25 12.62 -19.92
C LEU A 24 -6.69 12.40 -21.38
N VAL A 25 -5.87 12.83 -22.34
CA VAL A 25 -6.11 12.60 -23.78
C VAL A 25 -5.92 11.12 -24.09
N THR A 26 -4.83 10.51 -23.61
CA THR A 26 -4.60 9.06 -23.75
C THR A 26 -5.73 8.24 -23.13
N TRP A 27 -6.18 8.62 -21.93
CA TRP A 27 -7.35 8.01 -21.30
C TRP A 27 -8.59 8.12 -22.20
N ALA A 28 -8.85 9.29 -22.79
CA ALA A 28 -10.00 9.49 -23.65
C ALA A 28 -9.97 8.60 -24.90
N VAL A 29 -8.81 8.49 -25.55
CA VAL A 29 -8.60 7.59 -26.70
C VAL A 29 -8.87 6.14 -26.30
N ASN A 30 -8.32 5.67 -25.19
CA ASN A 30 -8.53 4.30 -24.71
C ASN A 30 -10.01 4.02 -24.39
N VAL A 31 -10.73 5.00 -23.83
CA VAL A 31 -12.17 4.87 -23.53
C VAL A 31 -13.01 4.80 -24.80
N LEU A 32 -12.65 5.56 -25.84
CA LEU A 32 -13.27 5.46 -27.18
C LEU A 32 -13.03 4.07 -27.79
N GLU A 33 -11.81 3.52 -27.67
CA GLU A 33 -11.47 2.17 -28.16
C GLU A 33 -12.28 1.06 -27.45
N LEU A 34 -12.72 1.29 -26.21
CA LEU A 34 -13.64 0.41 -25.49
C LEU A 34 -15.09 0.51 -25.96
N GLY A 35 -15.40 1.42 -26.89
CA GLY A 35 -16.73 1.61 -27.48
C GLY A 35 -17.64 2.56 -26.72
N TYR A 36 -17.10 3.35 -25.78
CA TYR A 36 -17.85 4.42 -25.13
C TYR A 36 -17.77 5.69 -25.96
N GLU A 37 -18.91 6.32 -26.23
CA GLU A 37 -18.97 7.52 -27.07
C GLU A 37 -19.80 8.61 -26.36
N ASN A 38 -19.22 9.81 -26.24
CA ASN A 38 -19.95 11.04 -25.98
C ASN A 38 -19.19 12.24 -26.56
N GLU A 39 -19.87 13.37 -26.70
CA GLU A 39 -19.30 14.58 -27.32
C GLU A 39 -18.06 15.10 -26.59
N ASN A 40 -18.11 15.17 -25.25
CA ASN A 40 -16.99 15.68 -24.44
C ASN A 40 -15.75 14.77 -24.48
N LEU A 41 -15.92 13.45 -24.64
CA LEU A 41 -14.83 12.48 -24.81
C LEU A 41 -14.15 12.63 -26.16
N PHE A 42 -14.93 12.81 -27.24
CA PHE A 42 -14.36 13.11 -28.57
C PHE A 42 -13.56 14.41 -28.56
N ILE A 43 -14.09 15.45 -27.89
CA ILE A 43 -13.36 16.71 -27.74
C ILE A 43 -12.06 16.46 -26.98
N LEU A 44 -12.11 15.83 -25.81
CA LEU A 44 -10.93 15.55 -24.98
C LEU A 44 -9.85 14.77 -25.75
N ALA A 45 -10.24 13.77 -26.54
CA ALA A 45 -9.33 12.98 -27.35
C ALA A 45 -8.57 13.80 -28.42
N GLY A 46 -9.08 14.99 -28.78
CA GLY A 46 -8.46 15.90 -29.73
C GLY A 46 -7.54 16.98 -29.13
N LEU A 47 -7.41 17.06 -27.79
CA LEU A 47 -6.75 18.17 -27.10
C LEU A 47 -5.22 18.02 -26.89
N ASP A 48 -4.52 17.34 -27.80
CA ASP A 48 -3.09 17.02 -27.67
C ASP A 48 -2.17 18.24 -27.53
N PHE A 49 -2.58 19.38 -28.08
CA PHE A 49 -1.79 20.62 -28.11
C PHE A 49 -2.36 21.74 -27.22
N ASP A 50 -3.50 21.50 -26.59
CA ASP A 50 -4.22 22.49 -25.80
C ASP A 50 -3.71 22.61 -24.35
N SER A 51 -4.34 23.50 -23.58
CA SER A 51 -3.94 23.76 -22.20
C SER A 51 -4.35 22.65 -21.23
N THR A 52 -3.66 22.54 -20.09
CA THR A 52 -4.06 21.64 -19.00
C THR A 52 -5.47 21.95 -18.48
N GLU A 53 -5.82 23.24 -18.41
CA GLU A 53 -7.13 23.70 -17.93
C GLU A 53 -8.27 23.18 -18.80
N GLU A 54 -8.10 23.22 -20.13
CA GLU A 54 -9.08 22.70 -21.07
C GLU A 54 -9.20 21.17 -21.00
N ARG A 55 -8.07 20.45 -20.92
CA ARG A 55 -8.11 18.98 -20.76
C ARG A 55 -8.84 18.54 -19.49
N GLU A 56 -8.54 19.18 -18.35
CA GLU A 56 -9.21 18.92 -17.08
C GLU A 56 -10.71 19.22 -17.16
N TYR A 57 -11.08 20.34 -17.78
CA TYR A 57 -12.49 20.72 -17.96
C TYR A 57 -13.29 19.65 -18.71
N TYR A 58 -12.79 19.18 -19.87
CA TYR A 58 -13.48 18.15 -20.65
C TYR A 58 -13.40 16.76 -20.00
N PHE A 59 -12.34 16.46 -19.26
CA PHE A 59 -12.26 15.23 -18.46
C PHE A 59 -13.39 15.15 -17.44
N TRP A 60 -13.56 16.16 -16.58
CA TRP A 60 -14.61 16.14 -15.56
C TRP A 60 -16.03 16.17 -16.13
N LYS A 61 -16.23 16.84 -17.27
CA LYS A 61 -17.49 16.73 -18.02
C LYS A 61 -17.75 15.31 -18.48
N THR A 62 -16.75 14.65 -19.05
CA THR A 62 -16.85 13.27 -19.52
C THR A 62 -17.15 12.30 -18.38
N ILE A 63 -16.47 12.43 -17.25
CA ILE A 63 -16.76 11.66 -16.02
C ILE A 63 -18.24 11.81 -15.64
N THR A 64 -18.76 13.04 -15.67
CA THR A 64 -20.16 13.34 -15.31
C THR A 64 -21.15 12.74 -16.31
N ASP A 65 -20.92 12.92 -17.60
CA ASP A 65 -21.81 12.46 -18.67
C ASP A 65 -21.89 10.93 -18.73
N LEU A 66 -20.75 10.27 -18.59
CA LEU A 66 -20.65 8.81 -18.53
C LEU A 66 -21.08 8.24 -17.17
N LYS A 67 -21.41 9.12 -16.20
CA LYS A 67 -21.83 8.77 -14.84
C LYS A 67 -20.85 7.83 -14.13
N LEU A 68 -19.56 8.05 -14.35
CA LEU A 68 -18.52 7.22 -13.76
C LEU A 68 -18.43 7.49 -12.27
N ASN A 69 -18.38 6.41 -11.49
CA ASN A 69 -18.29 6.50 -10.05
C ASN A 69 -16.82 6.61 -9.62
N VAL A 70 -16.36 7.84 -9.47
CA VAL A 70 -14.99 8.14 -9.04
C VAL A 70 -14.89 8.17 -7.51
N ALA A 71 -13.70 7.89 -6.98
CA ALA A 71 -13.41 8.01 -5.55
C ALA A 71 -13.66 9.44 -5.06
N LYS A 72 -14.24 9.58 -3.86
CA LYS A 72 -14.64 10.89 -3.32
C LYS A 72 -13.52 11.58 -2.54
N THR A 73 -12.52 10.82 -2.11
CA THR A 73 -11.36 11.30 -1.36
C THR A 73 -10.08 10.69 -1.93
N GLU A 74 -8.95 11.37 -1.70
CA GLU A 74 -7.63 10.84 -2.05
C GLU A 74 -7.33 9.52 -1.33
N ASP A 75 -7.72 9.40 -0.06
CA ASP A 75 -7.54 8.15 0.71
C ASP A 75 -8.28 6.97 0.07
N GLU A 76 -9.53 7.17 -0.35
CA GLU A 76 -10.32 6.14 -1.03
C GLU A 76 -9.69 5.79 -2.40
N LEU A 77 -9.18 6.80 -3.11
CA LEU A 77 -8.50 6.63 -4.39
C LEU A 77 -7.23 5.80 -4.23
N PHE A 78 -6.38 6.13 -3.25
CA PHE A 78 -5.15 5.41 -2.97
C PHE A 78 -5.42 3.97 -2.54
N GLU A 79 -6.43 3.72 -1.71
CA GLU A 79 -6.81 2.36 -1.31
C GLU A 79 -7.24 1.52 -2.51
N LYS A 80 -8.15 2.06 -3.35
CA LYS A 80 -8.61 1.38 -4.57
C LYS A 80 -7.46 1.11 -5.53
N TYR A 81 -6.59 2.09 -5.76
CA TYR A 81 -5.48 1.96 -6.68
C TYR A 81 -4.40 1.00 -6.17
N ALA A 82 -4.05 1.05 -4.88
CA ALA A 82 -3.13 0.12 -4.25
C ALA A 82 -3.59 -1.34 -4.45
N LEU A 83 -4.86 -1.62 -4.17
CA LEU A 83 -5.45 -2.94 -4.37
C LEU A 83 -5.46 -3.36 -5.85
N ALA A 84 -5.80 -2.46 -6.77
CA ALA A 84 -5.82 -2.77 -8.19
C ALA A 84 -4.42 -3.14 -8.73
N ILE A 85 -3.39 -2.39 -8.34
CA ILE A 85 -2.00 -2.65 -8.73
C ILE A 85 -1.50 -3.95 -8.09
N ILE A 86 -1.71 -4.14 -6.79
CA ILE A 86 -1.28 -5.35 -6.08
C ILE A 86 -1.93 -6.60 -6.67
N ASN A 87 -3.24 -6.58 -6.89
CA ASN A 87 -3.95 -7.72 -7.48
C ASN A 87 -3.49 -7.98 -8.91
N SER A 88 -3.22 -6.93 -9.70
CA SER A 88 -2.66 -7.10 -11.05
C SER A 88 -1.27 -7.75 -11.03
N ALA A 89 -0.44 -7.46 -10.04
CA ALA A 89 0.85 -8.11 -9.86
C ALA A 89 0.70 -9.57 -9.41
N ILE A 90 -0.21 -9.84 -8.47
CA ILE A 90 -0.53 -11.21 -8.01
C ILE A 90 -1.04 -12.07 -9.18
N ASP A 91 -1.91 -11.51 -10.01
CA ASP A 91 -2.44 -12.14 -11.23
C ASP A 91 -1.42 -12.22 -12.38
N LYS A 92 -0.20 -11.70 -12.19
CA LYS A 92 0.87 -11.64 -13.20
C LYS A 92 0.51 -10.84 -14.46
N LYS A 93 -0.43 -9.90 -14.35
CA LYS A 93 -0.79 -8.95 -15.42
C LYS A 93 0.26 -7.84 -15.58
N ILE A 94 0.94 -7.50 -14.49
CA ILE A 94 2.05 -6.54 -14.43
C ILE A 94 3.22 -7.14 -13.62
N SER A 95 4.43 -6.59 -13.75
CA SER A 95 5.58 -7.07 -12.99
C SER A 95 5.54 -6.64 -11.52
N ILE A 96 6.19 -7.41 -10.66
CA ILE A 96 6.30 -7.13 -9.22
C ILE A 96 7.03 -5.80 -9.02
N GLU A 97 8.10 -5.56 -9.77
CA GLU A 97 8.92 -4.36 -9.67
C GLU A 97 8.13 -3.11 -10.03
N TYR A 98 7.34 -3.16 -11.10
CA TYR A 98 6.50 -2.04 -11.51
C TYR A 98 5.42 -1.75 -10.46
N ALA A 99 4.74 -2.79 -9.97
CA ALA A 99 3.74 -2.64 -8.92
C ALA A 99 4.34 -2.06 -7.63
N PHE A 100 5.52 -2.53 -7.23
CA PHE A 100 6.22 -2.04 -6.05
C PHE A 100 6.63 -0.56 -6.20
N GLN A 101 7.08 -0.15 -7.38
CA GLN A 101 7.34 1.25 -7.69
C GLN A 101 6.08 2.12 -7.55
N GLN A 102 4.92 1.65 -8.00
CA GLN A 102 3.67 2.39 -7.80
C GLN A 102 3.29 2.47 -6.32
N MET A 103 3.46 1.37 -5.56
CA MET A 103 3.22 1.37 -4.11
C MET A 103 4.10 2.40 -3.38
N ASN A 104 5.37 2.54 -3.75
CA ASN A 104 6.26 3.55 -3.17
C ASN A 104 5.80 5.00 -3.44
N LYS A 105 5.19 5.26 -4.61
CA LYS A 105 4.56 6.56 -4.89
C LYS A 105 3.34 6.78 -3.99
N ILE A 106 2.51 5.76 -3.80
CA ILE A 106 1.33 5.82 -2.91
C ILE A 106 1.75 6.16 -1.48
N ILE A 107 2.81 5.53 -0.96
CA ILE A 107 3.32 5.84 0.38
C ILE A 107 3.69 7.31 0.50
N SER A 108 4.45 7.83 -0.46
CA SER A 108 4.90 9.22 -0.45
C SER A 108 3.71 10.18 -0.51
N ALA A 109 2.74 9.91 -1.39
CA ALA A 109 1.56 10.75 -1.57
C ALA A 109 0.59 10.69 -0.37
N SER A 110 0.45 9.52 0.25
CA SER A 110 -0.37 9.30 1.45
C SER A 110 0.29 9.80 2.75
N ARG A 111 1.43 10.51 2.66
CA ARG A 111 2.18 11.03 3.81
C ARG A 111 2.57 9.91 4.79
N PHE A 112 3.03 8.78 4.25
CA PHE A 112 3.48 7.62 5.01
C PHE A 112 2.38 7.05 5.92
N ASP A 113 1.17 6.87 5.36
CA ASP A 113 0.12 6.16 6.07
C ASP A 113 0.62 4.79 6.55
N SER A 114 0.41 4.53 7.84
CA SER A 114 0.72 3.27 8.51
C SER A 114 0.20 2.02 7.79
N LYS A 115 -0.87 2.14 6.99
CA LYS A 115 -1.39 1.06 6.16
C LYS A 115 -0.36 0.56 5.13
N TYR A 116 0.45 1.46 4.58
CA TYR A 116 1.40 1.15 3.49
C TYR A 116 2.87 1.08 3.97
N ILE A 117 3.12 1.29 5.27
CA ILE A 117 4.47 1.51 5.79
C ILE A 117 5.45 0.35 5.54
N ALA A 118 4.94 -0.89 5.47
CA ALA A 118 5.77 -2.06 5.20
C ALA A 118 6.48 -1.99 3.83
N PHE A 119 5.83 -1.42 2.82
CA PHE A 119 6.44 -1.23 1.50
C PHE A 119 7.60 -0.22 1.55
N TYR A 120 7.51 0.80 2.42
CA TYR A 120 8.58 1.76 2.64
C TYR A 120 9.76 1.10 3.34
N GLU A 121 9.50 0.31 4.39
CA GLU A 121 10.55 -0.43 5.10
C GLU A 121 11.31 -1.38 4.16
N ILE A 122 10.60 -2.08 3.26
CA ILE A 122 11.23 -2.92 2.23
C ILE A 122 12.06 -2.06 1.28
N ASN A 123 11.54 -0.92 0.82
CA ASN A 123 12.27 -0.05 -0.11
C ASN A 123 13.55 0.50 0.52
N GLU A 124 13.49 0.96 1.77
CA GLU A 124 14.68 1.40 2.53
C GLU A 124 15.70 0.27 2.62
N ASP A 125 15.30 -0.92 3.03
CA ASP A 125 16.22 -2.06 3.13
C ASP A 125 16.87 -2.42 1.79
N LEU A 126 16.13 -2.33 0.68
CA LEU A 126 16.69 -2.55 -0.66
C LEU A 126 17.73 -1.51 -1.05
N GLU A 127 17.53 -0.24 -0.68
CA GLU A 127 18.55 0.80 -0.87
C GLU A 127 19.76 0.54 0.02
N TYR A 128 19.58 0.23 1.31
CA TYR A 128 20.69 -0.12 2.21
C TYR A 128 21.47 -1.37 1.77
N LEU A 129 20.82 -2.36 1.18
CA LEU A 129 21.50 -3.52 0.62
C LEU A 129 22.44 -3.13 -0.53
N LYS A 130 22.06 -2.15 -1.37
CA LYS A 130 22.92 -1.68 -2.48
C LYS A 130 24.18 -0.98 -1.98
N TYR A 131 24.09 -0.21 -0.89
CA TYR A 131 25.20 0.63 -0.42
C TYR A 131 26.04 0.00 0.70
N GLU A 132 25.41 -0.72 1.63
CA GLU A 132 26.04 -1.22 2.85
C GLU A 132 25.93 -2.74 3.04
N ASN A 133 25.23 -3.44 2.14
CA ASN A 133 24.93 -4.87 2.25
C ASN A 133 24.33 -5.25 3.61
N LYS A 134 23.38 -4.41 4.07
CA LYS A 134 22.67 -4.56 5.35
C LYS A 134 21.21 -4.21 5.18
N THR A 135 20.40 -4.66 6.14
CA THR A 135 18.99 -4.28 6.29
C THR A 135 18.75 -3.71 7.68
N ILE A 136 17.75 -2.85 7.79
CA ILE A 136 17.31 -2.18 9.02
C ILE A 136 16.09 -2.90 9.60
N TYR A 137 15.10 -3.21 8.75
CA TYR A 137 13.80 -3.71 9.19
C TYR A 137 13.64 -5.21 8.96
N ASN A 138 14.03 -5.69 7.78
CA ASN A 138 13.84 -7.05 7.31
C ASN A 138 15.16 -7.80 7.31
N SER A 139 15.53 -8.40 8.45
CA SER A 139 16.84 -9.05 8.64
C SER A 139 17.12 -10.23 7.69
N GLY A 140 16.09 -10.78 7.03
CA GLY A 140 16.21 -11.87 6.06
C GLY A 140 16.17 -11.45 4.60
N LEU A 141 15.99 -10.15 4.30
CA LEU A 141 15.94 -9.65 2.93
C LEU A 141 17.34 -9.63 2.30
N THR A 142 17.44 -10.14 1.07
CA THR A 142 18.62 -10.10 0.20
C THR A 142 18.19 -9.66 -1.20
N ILE A 143 19.16 -9.36 -2.07
CA ILE A 143 18.86 -8.97 -3.46
C ILE A 143 18.19 -10.14 -4.20
N GLU A 144 18.62 -11.37 -3.92
CA GLU A 144 18.14 -12.59 -4.58
C GLU A 144 16.69 -12.95 -4.20
N ASN A 145 16.29 -12.68 -2.95
CA ASN A 145 14.94 -13.01 -2.46
C ASN A 145 13.98 -11.81 -2.46
N ALA A 146 14.42 -10.62 -2.89
CA ALA A 146 13.64 -9.39 -2.83
C ALA A 146 12.27 -9.51 -3.50
N ASN A 147 12.23 -10.07 -4.71
CA ASN A 147 10.97 -10.24 -5.44
C ASN A 147 10.00 -11.20 -4.75
N GLU A 148 10.51 -12.28 -4.15
CA GLU A 148 9.67 -13.23 -3.40
C GLU A 148 9.11 -12.59 -2.14
N LEU A 149 9.93 -11.79 -1.43
CA LEU A 149 9.51 -11.07 -0.24
C LEU A 149 8.45 -10.01 -0.59
N ILE A 150 8.67 -9.18 -1.61
CA ILE A 150 7.69 -8.18 -2.06
C ILE A 150 6.37 -8.85 -2.48
N PHE A 151 6.45 -9.95 -3.22
CA PHE A 151 5.27 -10.70 -3.65
C PHE A 151 4.47 -11.25 -2.46
N GLU A 152 5.15 -11.75 -1.43
CA GLU A 152 4.46 -12.22 -0.24
C GLU A 152 3.83 -11.06 0.54
N GLU A 153 4.49 -9.90 0.62
CA GLU A 153 3.91 -8.70 1.23
C GLU A 153 2.65 -8.23 0.47
N PHE A 154 2.65 -8.29 -0.87
CA PHE A 154 1.45 -8.04 -1.69
C PHE A 154 0.30 -8.96 -1.31
N ARG A 155 0.55 -10.27 -1.14
CA ARG A 155 -0.49 -11.23 -0.76
C ARG A 155 -1.04 -10.95 0.63
N ILE A 156 -0.15 -10.70 1.58
CA ILE A 156 -0.53 -10.35 2.95
C ILE A 156 -1.39 -9.09 2.96
N PHE A 157 -0.94 -8.04 2.29
CA PHE A 157 -1.67 -6.78 2.19
C PHE A 157 -3.07 -6.97 1.61
N ALA A 158 -3.18 -7.63 0.44
CA ALA A 158 -4.47 -7.88 -0.22
C ALA A 158 -5.44 -8.65 0.70
N ILE A 159 -4.95 -9.66 1.42
CA ILE A 159 -5.77 -10.44 2.36
C ILE A 159 -6.22 -9.58 3.56
N MET A 160 -5.33 -8.74 4.11
CA MET A 160 -5.69 -7.88 5.24
C MET A 160 -6.75 -6.84 4.86
N GLU A 161 -6.67 -6.27 3.66
CA GLU A 161 -7.68 -5.34 3.13
C GLU A 161 -9.01 -6.07 2.84
N ASP A 162 -8.99 -7.25 2.22
CA ASP A 162 -10.21 -8.05 1.94
C ASP A 162 -10.96 -8.40 3.23
N LEU A 163 -10.23 -8.82 4.26
CA LEU A 163 -10.79 -9.11 5.58
C LEU A 163 -11.20 -7.85 6.36
N LYS A 164 -10.77 -6.66 5.91
CA LYS A 164 -10.95 -5.38 6.59
C LYS A 164 -10.39 -5.40 8.01
N ILE A 165 -9.17 -5.94 8.17
CA ILE A 165 -8.51 -6.00 9.48
C ILE A 165 -8.19 -4.56 9.96
N PRO A 166 -8.71 -4.12 11.12
CA PRO A 166 -8.44 -2.79 11.65
C PRO A 166 -6.96 -2.54 11.94
N GLN A 167 -6.51 -1.29 11.80
CA GLN A 167 -5.10 -0.91 11.97
C GLN A 167 -4.56 -1.25 13.37
N GLU A 168 -5.40 -1.17 14.41
CA GLU A 168 -5.02 -1.49 15.78
C GLU A 168 -4.59 -2.96 15.93
N LEU A 169 -5.20 -3.85 15.15
CA LEU A 169 -4.81 -5.26 15.12
C LEU A 169 -3.53 -5.48 14.30
N ARG A 170 -3.37 -4.74 13.21
CA ARG A 170 -2.15 -4.77 12.37
C ARG A 170 -0.92 -4.28 13.13
N ASN A 171 -1.10 -3.45 14.15
CA ASN A 171 -0.02 -2.93 14.98
C ASN A 171 0.40 -3.88 16.12
N LYS A 172 -0.25 -5.05 16.28
CA LYS A 172 0.12 -6.01 17.32
C LYS A 172 1.44 -6.70 16.99
N CYS A 173 2.27 -6.88 18.01
CA CYS A 173 3.50 -7.67 17.94
C CYS A 173 3.27 -9.07 18.51
N TYR A 174 4.08 -10.04 18.09
CA TYR A 174 4.00 -11.39 18.63
C TYR A 174 4.98 -11.60 19.78
N CYS A 175 4.49 -11.90 20.99
CA CYS A 175 5.37 -12.19 22.11
C CYS A 175 5.88 -13.64 22.06
N GLU A 176 7.19 -13.81 21.96
CA GLU A 176 7.81 -15.14 21.88
C GLU A 176 7.73 -15.95 23.18
N ARG A 177 7.45 -15.30 24.32
CA ARG A 177 7.35 -15.96 25.63
C ARG A 177 5.96 -16.50 25.92
N CYS A 178 4.93 -15.64 25.81
CA CYS A 178 3.55 -16.05 26.08
C CYS A 178 2.80 -16.52 24.84
N LYS A 179 3.42 -16.42 23.65
CA LYS A 179 2.88 -16.87 22.36
C LYS A 179 1.56 -16.20 21.99
N LYS A 180 1.41 -14.92 22.36
CA LYS A 180 0.21 -14.10 22.09
C LYS A 180 0.57 -12.87 21.26
N LEU A 181 -0.37 -12.44 20.42
CA LEU A 181 -0.36 -11.12 19.82
C LEU A 181 -0.74 -10.07 20.87
N ASP A 182 0.06 -9.02 21.00
CA ASP A 182 -0.05 -8.04 22.07
C ASP A 182 0.41 -6.66 21.59
N ILE A 183 -0.08 -5.62 22.26
CA ILE A 183 0.43 -4.25 22.09
C ILE A 183 1.59 -4.08 23.08
N LEU A 184 2.69 -3.53 22.61
CA LEU A 184 3.86 -3.30 23.45
C LEU A 184 3.61 -2.12 24.39
N ILE A 185 4.05 -2.27 25.64
CA ILE A 185 4.05 -1.20 26.63
C ILE A 185 5.48 -0.84 27.01
N ILE A 186 5.69 0.40 27.41
CA ILE A 186 6.98 0.85 27.95
C ILE A 186 7.05 0.46 29.42
N ARG A 187 8.13 -0.23 29.81
CA ARG A 187 8.45 -0.53 31.21
C ARG A 187 9.84 -0.02 31.57
N ASP A 188 10.01 0.46 32.79
CA ASP A 188 11.31 0.78 33.34
C ASP A 188 12.00 -0.52 33.80
N LYS A 189 13.22 -0.74 33.30
CA LYS A 189 14.13 -1.76 33.80
C LYS A 189 15.29 -1.11 34.52
N PHE A 190 15.77 -1.79 35.56
CA PHE A 190 16.93 -1.39 36.33
C PHE A 190 18.11 -2.30 35.98
N GLN A 191 19.24 -1.71 35.62
CA GLN A 191 20.47 -2.45 35.38
C GLN A 191 21.35 -2.43 36.63
N LEU A 192 21.64 -3.58 37.23
CA LEU A 192 22.48 -3.66 38.43
C LEU A 192 23.96 -3.36 38.17
N ARG A 193 24.48 -3.74 36.99
CA ARG A 193 25.91 -3.59 36.64
C ARG A 193 26.35 -2.14 36.43
N ARG A 194 25.42 -1.26 36.06
CA ARG A 194 25.58 0.19 35.97
C ARG A 194 24.22 0.74 36.41
N PRO A 195 24.06 1.26 37.64
CA PRO A 195 22.76 1.59 38.18
C PRO A 195 22.15 2.78 37.44
N PHE A 196 21.45 2.48 36.35
CA PHE A 196 20.60 3.41 35.63
C PHE A 196 19.27 2.72 35.31
N ARG A 197 18.20 3.52 35.31
CA ARG A 197 16.88 3.11 34.83
C ARG A 197 16.83 3.38 33.33
N TYR A 198 16.30 2.42 32.59
CA TYR A 198 16.08 2.57 31.16
C TYR A 198 14.75 1.98 30.76
N ARG A 199 14.16 2.58 29.73
CA ARG A 199 12.87 2.17 29.19
C ARG A 199 13.07 1.07 28.17
N VAL A 200 12.24 0.04 28.27
CA VAL A 200 12.17 -1.04 27.29
C VAL A 200 10.74 -1.27 26.87
N TRP A 201 10.56 -1.64 25.60
CA TRP A 201 9.31 -2.22 25.13
C TRP A 201 9.15 -3.63 25.72
N ALA A 202 7.97 -3.91 26.25
CA ALA A 202 7.63 -5.19 26.84
C ALA A 202 6.21 -5.60 26.48
N CYS A 203 5.98 -6.90 26.37
CA CYS A 203 4.65 -7.49 26.27
C CYS A 203 3.78 -7.06 27.46
N SER A 204 2.59 -6.54 27.17
CA SER A 204 1.65 -6.07 28.19
C SER A 204 1.22 -7.21 29.12
N THR A 205 1.09 -8.42 28.57
CA THR A 205 0.63 -9.63 29.28
C THR A 205 1.69 -10.20 30.23
N CYS A 206 2.91 -10.47 29.75
CA CYS A 206 3.93 -11.22 30.50
C CYS A 206 5.20 -10.43 30.84
N GLY A 207 5.31 -9.18 30.40
CA GLY A 207 6.48 -8.32 30.65
C GLY A 207 7.76 -8.75 29.92
N SER A 208 7.68 -9.72 29.00
CA SER A 208 8.81 -10.14 28.18
C SER A 208 9.25 -9.03 27.23
N THR A 209 10.56 -8.90 27.04
CA THR A 209 11.16 -8.03 25.99
C THR A 209 11.55 -8.82 24.75
N LYS A 210 11.11 -10.08 24.64
CA LYS A 210 11.28 -10.94 23.46
C LYS A 210 10.00 -10.98 22.66
N PHE A 211 10.01 -10.40 21.47
CA PHE A 211 8.88 -10.29 20.58
C PHE A 211 9.34 -10.14 19.12
N LYS A 212 8.51 -10.58 18.20
CA LYS A 212 8.59 -10.28 16.77
C LYS A 212 7.66 -9.11 16.45
N TYR A 213 8.14 -8.17 15.64
CA TYR A 213 7.41 -6.96 15.28
C TYR A 213 6.36 -7.25 14.20
N ASN A 214 5.44 -6.31 14.01
CA ASN A 214 4.33 -6.44 13.06
C ASN A 214 4.74 -6.28 11.59
N ASN A 215 5.96 -5.87 11.30
CA ASN A 215 6.51 -5.86 9.95
C ASN A 215 6.96 -7.24 9.47
N ASP A 216 7.20 -8.19 10.39
CA ASP A 216 7.52 -9.58 10.08
C ASP A 216 6.30 -10.31 9.46
N HIS A 217 6.49 -10.96 8.31
CA HIS A 217 5.44 -11.69 7.60
C HIS A 217 4.80 -12.79 8.44
N GLU A 218 5.55 -13.50 9.29
CA GLU A 218 5.02 -14.53 10.19
C GLU A 218 4.02 -13.93 11.18
N VAL A 219 4.34 -12.73 11.71
CA VAL A 219 3.45 -12.02 12.64
C VAL A 219 2.19 -11.54 11.91
N LYS A 220 2.31 -11.03 10.68
CA LYS A 220 1.16 -10.64 9.86
C LYS A 220 0.23 -11.82 9.57
N TRP A 221 0.77 -12.98 9.26
CA TRP A 221 -0.02 -14.21 9.10
C TRP A 221 -0.72 -14.64 10.39
N LEU A 222 -0.05 -14.56 11.54
CA LEU A 222 -0.67 -14.83 12.84
C LEU A 222 -1.85 -13.87 13.12
N ILE A 223 -1.72 -12.58 12.76
CA ILE A 223 -2.81 -11.59 12.89
C ILE A 223 -3.99 -11.99 12.01
N ILE A 224 -3.74 -12.34 10.75
CA ILE A 224 -4.78 -12.80 9.81
C ILE A 224 -5.51 -14.02 10.36
N ASP A 225 -4.79 -15.02 10.87
CA ASP A 225 -5.36 -16.25 11.39
C ASP A 225 -6.18 -16.03 12.67
N GLU A 226 -5.68 -15.19 13.60
CA GLU A 226 -6.42 -14.83 14.81
C GLU A 226 -7.71 -14.07 14.46
N TYR A 227 -7.66 -13.18 13.48
CA TYR A 227 -8.83 -12.42 13.01
C TYR A 227 -9.88 -13.32 12.34
N LYS A 228 -9.46 -14.26 11.50
CA LYS A 228 -10.38 -15.24 10.90
C LYS A 228 -11.08 -16.10 11.96
N LYS A 229 -10.32 -16.56 12.97
CA LYS A 229 -10.88 -17.37 14.08
C LYS A 229 -11.86 -16.59 14.93
N SER A 230 -11.62 -15.31 15.20
CA SER A 230 -12.55 -14.51 16.01
C SER A 230 -13.88 -14.30 15.29
N ARG A 231 -13.87 -14.13 13.96
CA ARG A 231 -15.10 -14.00 13.15
C ARG A 231 -15.92 -15.28 13.06
N LEU A 232 -15.29 -16.46 13.03
CA LEU A 232 -16.00 -17.74 12.98
C LEU A 232 -16.71 -18.11 14.29
N ASN A 233 -16.35 -17.47 15.40
CA ASN A 233 -16.93 -17.71 16.73
C ASN A 233 -17.99 -16.66 17.11
N THR A 234 -18.41 -15.81 16.16
CA THR A 234 -19.49 -14.82 16.28
C THR A 234 -20.63 -15.21 15.35
#